data_AF-A0A966TKZ0-F1
#
_entry.id   AF-A0A966TKZ0-F1
#
_cell.length_a   1.000
_cell.length_b   1.000
_cell.length_c   1.000
_cell.angle_alpha   90.00
_cell.angle_beta   90.00
_cell.angle_gamma   90.00
#
_symmetry.space_group_name_H-M   'P 1'
#
loop_
_entity.id
_entity.type
_entity.pdbx_description
1 polymer ?
#
loop_
_entity_poly.entity_id
_entity_poly.type
_entity_poly.pdbx_seq_one_letter_code
_entity_poly.pdbx_strand_id
1 'polypeptide(L)'
;MWFTQVSLRNPVFATMVMLALVVLGLFSFQKLKIDQFPNIDLPVVVITTEYPGASPEIIESEVSKKIEEAVNSTAGISALTSRSYEGLSVVIVEFELTVNGRKAADDVREKVSNVHPFLRPEVKESRILRFDPSSRPIWSLAVITDKSSLPEGVKPPSQVELTNWADQTLKKRLENVRGVGSVVVVGGTKREINLYLNPQAMESLGITAQQVVDAVSNENQDLPVGSIRSLQQDRVVQVQGRMHRPEDFGNIIVARKGGSIVRLSQVARVNDGAQELENLALYNGERTLLLSVQKSQDENTIDVVDGLARTVQDMSTQLPPGVKLQNIYDGSRQIRVGVNNVRKTLVEGSLLTVLIVFLFLNSWRSTIITGLTLPIAIIGTFLFMAMLGFTINMITLMALSLCIGLLIDDAIVVRENIVRHVQMGKSAFNASLEGTKEIGLAVLATTFSIVAVFLPIGFMQGIIGKFFHEFGLTIVAAVLISMFVSFTLDPMLSSVWHDPSIHRGGQHNPQRSWYDMTLGRVTQWFEDATEALGRVYQRMLGLALRH
;
A
#
# COMPACT_ATOMS: atom_id res chain seq x y z
N MET A 1 -12.19 37.01 20.40
CA MET A 1 -12.89 35.71 20.24
C MET A 1 -12.97 34.99 21.58
N TRP A 2 -14.02 34.20 21.81
CA TRP A 2 -14.27 33.56 23.11
C TRP A 2 -13.15 32.58 23.50
N PHE A 3 -12.69 31.73 22.58
CA PHE A 3 -11.61 30.77 22.84
C PHE A 3 -10.28 31.45 23.24
N THR A 4 -9.90 32.56 22.60
CA THR A 4 -8.69 33.31 22.95
C THR A 4 -8.79 33.91 24.34
N GLN A 5 -9.96 34.44 24.72
CA GLN A 5 -10.19 34.97 26.08
C GLN A 5 -10.09 33.88 27.15
N VAL A 6 -10.63 32.69 26.88
CA VAL A 6 -10.53 31.54 27.77
C VAL A 6 -9.07 31.09 27.92
N SER A 7 -8.33 31.01 26.81
CA SER A 7 -6.92 30.64 26.80
C SER A 7 -6.04 31.63 27.57
N LEU A 8 -6.24 32.94 27.35
CA LEU A 8 -5.50 34.01 28.03
C LEU A 8 -5.73 34.04 29.54
N ARG A 9 -6.97 33.75 30.00
CA ARG A 9 -7.29 33.72 31.44
C ARG A 9 -6.83 32.44 32.13
N ASN A 10 -6.71 31.34 31.39
CA ASN A 10 -6.37 30.01 31.91
C ASN A 10 -5.16 29.40 31.18
N PRO A 11 -3.93 29.89 31.42
CA PRO A 11 -2.74 29.44 30.69
C PRO A 11 -2.41 27.95 30.90
N VAL A 12 -2.71 27.42 32.09
CA VAL A 12 -2.55 25.98 32.39
C VAL A 12 -3.53 25.14 31.58
N PHE A 13 -4.77 25.60 31.41
CA PHE A 13 -5.77 24.88 30.60
C PHE A 13 -5.34 24.82 29.14
N ALA A 14 -4.90 25.95 28.56
CA ALA A 14 -4.44 26.02 27.18
C ALA A 14 -3.24 25.11 26.91
N THR A 15 -2.24 25.10 27.81
CA THR A 15 -1.08 24.21 27.71
C THR A 15 -1.47 22.74 27.84
N MET A 16 -2.39 22.38 28.74
CA MET A 16 -2.90 21.00 28.85
C MET A 16 -3.64 20.53 27.60
N VAL A 17 -4.43 21.40 26.95
CA VAL A 17 -5.10 21.08 25.69
C VAL A 17 -4.08 20.83 24.56
N MET A 18 -3.04 21.67 24.45
CA MET A 18 -1.97 21.46 23.46
C MET A 18 -1.19 20.18 23.73
N LEU A 19 -0.87 19.91 25.00
CA LEU A 19 -0.18 18.69 25.38
C LEU A 19 -1.04 17.46 25.09
N ALA A 20 -2.35 17.51 25.33
CA ALA A 20 -3.28 16.45 24.96
C ALA A 20 -3.28 16.21 23.43
N LEU A 21 -3.34 17.28 22.62
CA LEU A 21 -3.24 17.16 21.15
C LEU A 21 -1.94 16.50 20.71
N VAL A 22 -0.80 16.89 21.30
CA VAL A 22 0.51 16.30 20.99
C VAL A 22 0.57 14.83 21.40
N VAL A 23 0.15 14.50 22.62
CA VAL A 23 0.19 13.11 23.12
C VAL A 23 -0.72 12.20 22.31
N LEU A 24 -1.95 12.63 22.05
CA LEU A 24 -2.90 11.87 21.23
C LEU A 24 -2.43 11.75 19.78
N GLY A 25 -1.89 12.83 19.21
CA GLY A 25 -1.31 12.83 17.86
C GLY A 25 -0.11 11.89 17.74
N LEU A 26 0.78 11.89 18.73
CA LEU A 26 1.96 11.02 18.76
C LEU A 26 1.58 9.54 18.95
N PHE A 27 0.56 9.26 19.76
CA PHE A 27 0.00 7.92 19.90
C PHE A 27 -0.67 7.44 18.61
N SER A 28 -1.41 8.32 17.93
CA SER A 28 -2.01 8.04 16.63
C SER A 28 -0.95 7.81 15.56
N PHE A 29 0.13 8.60 15.53
CA PHE A 29 1.26 8.41 14.62
C PHE A 29 1.88 7.01 14.71
N GLN A 30 1.99 6.44 15.92
CA GLN A 30 2.50 5.08 16.11
C GLN A 30 1.54 3.98 15.63
N LYS A 31 0.23 4.26 15.55
CA LYS A 31 -0.80 3.31 15.11
C LYS A 31 -1.11 3.39 13.61
N LEU A 32 -0.84 4.54 12.98
CA LEU A 32 -1.10 4.74 11.56
C LEU A 32 -0.21 3.81 10.72
N LYS A 33 -0.84 3.15 9.76
CA LYS A 33 -0.16 2.24 8.82
C LYS A 33 0.60 3.04 7.79
N ILE A 34 1.73 2.50 7.33
CA ILE A 34 2.55 3.11 6.29
C ILE A 34 2.41 2.29 5.01
N ASP A 35 1.97 2.93 3.93
CA ASP A 35 1.80 2.30 2.63
C ASP A 35 2.16 3.27 1.49
N GLN A 36 2.31 2.76 0.27
CA GLN A 36 2.59 3.61 -0.90
C GLN A 36 1.37 4.41 -1.35
N PHE A 37 0.21 3.75 -1.38
CA PHE A 37 -1.06 4.27 -1.85
C PHE A 37 -2.08 4.27 -0.71
N PRO A 38 -3.12 5.13 -0.79
CA PRO A 38 -4.25 5.07 0.13
C PRO A 38 -4.99 3.74 0.01
N ASN A 39 -5.71 3.36 1.08
CA ASN A 39 -6.49 2.14 1.09
C ASN A 39 -7.82 2.36 0.35
N ILE A 40 -7.82 2.12 -0.96
CA ILE A 40 -8.98 2.33 -1.83
C ILE A 40 -9.57 0.99 -2.29
N ASP A 41 -10.87 0.81 -2.07
CA ASP A 41 -11.63 -0.30 -2.66
C ASP A 41 -12.13 0.13 -4.04
N LEU A 42 -11.59 -0.50 -5.08
CA LEU A 42 -12.07 -0.37 -6.45
C LEU A 42 -12.91 -1.60 -6.76
N PRO A 43 -14.24 -1.48 -6.91
CA PRO A 43 -15.12 -2.61 -7.07
C PRO A 43 -15.06 -3.12 -8.51
N VAL A 44 -13.93 -3.74 -8.86
CA VAL A 44 -13.69 -4.41 -10.13
C VAL A 44 -13.51 -5.89 -9.84
N VAL A 45 -14.29 -6.72 -10.54
CA VAL A 45 -14.29 -8.18 -10.38
C VAL A 45 -13.86 -8.80 -11.70
N VAL A 46 -12.84 -9.65 -11.64
CA VAL A 46 -12.30 -10.37 -12.78
C VAL A 46 -12.69 -11.83 -12.65
N ILE A 47 -13.38 -12.34 -13.66
CA ILE A 47 -13.79 -13.74 -13.79
C ILE A 47 -12.87 -14.36 -14.82
N THR A 48 -12.16 -15.42 -14.44
CA THR A 48 -11.29 -16.18 -15.34
C THR A 48 -11.82 -17.59 -15.46
N THR A 49 -12.10 -18.03 -16.69
CA THR A 49 -12.64 -19.37 -16.96
C THR A 49 -11.77 -20.04 -18.01
N GLU A 50 -11.27 -21.24 -17.68
CA GLU A 50 -10.41 -22.01 -18.58
C GLU A 50 -11.23 -23.02 -19.39
N TYR A 51 -11.05 -23.05 -20.70
CA TYR A 51 -11.60 -24.08 -21.59
C TYR A 51 -10.50 -24.62 -22.50
N PRO A 52 -9.65 -25.54 -21.99
CA PRO A 52 -8.47 -26.01 -22.70
C PRO A 52 -8.78 -26.59 -24.08
N GLY A 53 -8.02 -26.18 -25.10
CA GLY A 53 -8.15 -26.68 -26.48
C GLY A 53 -9.27 -26.03 -27.30
N ALA A 54 -10.02 -25.06 -26.75
CA ALA A 54 -11.01 -24.30 -27.49
C ALA A 54 -10.39 -23.06 -28.17
N SER A 55 -10.83 -22.76 -29.40
CA SER A 55 -10.44 -21.53 -30.10
C SER A 55 -11.12 -20.30 -29.48
N PRO A 56 -10.58 -19.08 -29.68
CA PRO A 56 -11.17 -17.86 -29.15
C PRO A 56 -12.66 -17.67 -29.49
N GLU A 57 -13.09 -18.06 -30.70
CA GLU A 57 -14.47 -17.95 -31.17
C GLU A 57 -15.42 -18.91 -30.43
N ILE A 58 -14.95 -20.13 -30.15
CA ILE A 58 -15.69 -21.10 -29.34
C ILE A 58 -15.80 -20.58 -27.92
N ILE A 59 -14.73 -20.01 -27.37
CA ILE A 59 -14.72 -19.46 -26.02
C ILE A 59 -15.66 -18.26 -25.90
N GLU A 60 -15.68 -17.38 -26.89
CA GLU A 60 -16.61 -16.26 -26.94
C GLU A 60 -18.06 -16.73 -26.89
N SER A 61 -18.43 -17.66 -27.77
CA SER A 61 -19.81 -18.11 -27.92
C SER A 61 -20.30 -19.06 -26.82
N GLU A 62 -19.43 -19.96 -26.34
CA GLU A 62 -19.80 -21.02 -25.39
C GLU A 62 -19.54 -20.65 -23.92
N VAL A 63 -18.66 -19.70 -23.65
CA VAL A 63 -18.23 -19.33 -22.29
C VAL A 63 -18.44 -17.84 -22.02
N SER A 64 -17.70 -16.95 -22.70
CA SER A 64 -17.67 -15.52 -22.38
C SER A 64 -19.07 -14.90 -22.43
N LYS A 65 -19.81 -15.12 -23.52
CA LYS A 65 -21.15 -14.55 -23.70
C LYS A 65 -22.16 -15.03 -22.66
N LYS A 66 -22.13 -16.32 -22.32
CA LYS A 66 -23.03 -16.89 -21.28
C LYS A 66 -22.73 -16.33 -19.90
N ILE A 67 -21.45 -16.15 -19.57
CA ILE A 67 -21.03 -15.53 -18.31
C ILE A 67 -21.42 -14.05 -18.28
N GLU A 68 -21.21 -13.31 -19.36
CA GLU A 68 -21.62 -11.91 -19.48
C GLU A 68 -23.13 -11.74 -19.26
N GLU A 69 -23.96 -12.53 -19.96
CA GLU A 69 -25.41 -12.50 -19.84
C GLU A 69 -25.87 -12.80 -18.40
N ALA A 70 -25.20 -13.74 -17.72
CA ALA A 70 -25.47 -14.06 -16.31
C ALA A 70 -25.20 -12.86 -15.39
N VAL A 71 -24.03 -12.26 -15.56
CA VAL A 71 -23.51 -11.23 -14.66
C VAL A 71 -24.18 -9.88 -14.91
N ASN A 72 -24.62 -9.59 -16.13
CA ASN A 72 -25.32 -8.36 -16.51
C ASN A 72 -26.63 -8.14 -15.71
N SER A 73 -27.17 -9.19 -15.07
CA SER A 73 -28.31 -9.08 -14.15
C SER A 73 -27.97 -8.46 -12.78
N THR A 74 -26.70 -8.23 -12.49
CA THR A 74 -26.22 -7.69 -11.20
C THR A 74 -26.36 -6.17 -11.18
N ALA A 75 -26.88 -5.62 -10.09
CA ALA A 75 -27.06 -4.18 -9.94
C ALA A 75 -25.73 -3.44 -9.72
N GLY A 76 -25.63 -2.21 -10.23
CA GLY A 76 -24.48 -1.33 -10.00
C GLY A 76 -23.26 -1.59 -10.90
N ILE A 77 -23.43 -2.33 -12.00
CA ILE A 77 -22.40 -2.47 -13.03
C ILE A 77 -22.30 -1.17 -13.82
N SER A 78 -21.10 -0.60 -13.88
CA SER A 78 -20.77 0.56 -14.72
C SER A 78 -20.29 0.14 -16.10
N ALA A 79 -19.47 -0.91 -16.19
CA ALA A 79 -18.96 -1.45 -17.44
C ALA A 79 -18.72 -2.95 -17.34
N LEU A 80 -18.99 -3.67 -18.43
CA LEU A 80 -18.75 -5.09 -18.57
C LEU A 80 -17.93 -5.29 -19.85
N THR A 81 -16.76 -5.93 -19.74
CA THR A 81 -15.90 -6.23 -20.89
C THR A 81 -15.40 -7.66 -20.80
N SER A 82 -15.32 -8.37 -21.91
CA SER A 82 -14.65 -9.66 -21.98
C SER A 82 -13.53 -9.68 -23.01
N ARG A 83 -12.59 -10.60 -22.79
CA ARG A 83 -11.52 -10.95 -23.71
C ARG A 83 -11.45 -12.47 -23.78
N SER A 84 -11.61 -12.99 -24.99
CA SER A 84 -11.48 -14.42 -25.29
C SER A 84 -10.11 -14.66 -25.91
N TYR A 85 -9.31 -15.51 -25.26
CA TYR A 85 -8.03 -16.00 -25.75
C TYR A 85 -8.17 -17.49 -26.05
N GLU A 86 -7.16 -18.08 -26.70
CA GLU A 86 -7.12 -19.54 -26.85
C GLU A 86 -7.06 -20.20 -25.45
N GLY A 87 -7.97 -21.14 -25.20
CA GLY A 87 -8.05 -21.84 -23.91
C GLY A 87 -8.55 -21.03 -22.71
N LEU A 88 -8.79 -19.72 -22.83
CA LEU A 88 -9.04 -18.83 -21.68
C LEU A 88 -10.05 -17.71 -21.96
N SER A 89 -11.06 -17.58 -21.11
CA SER A 89 -11.99 -16.44 -21.06
C SER A 89 -11.67 -15.54 -19.86
N VAL A 90 -11.58 -14.23 -20.09
CA VAL A 90 -11.43 -13.22 -19.05
C VAL A 90 -12.57 -12.21 -19.16
N VAL A 91 -13.45 -12.17 -18.15
CA VAL A 91 -14.55 -11.21 -18.05
C VAL A 91 -14.24 -10.23 -16.92
N ILE A 92 -14.26 -8.93 -17.21
CA ILE A 92 -13.98 -7.84 -16.28
C ILE A 92 -15.28 -7.06 -16.06
N VAL A 93 -15.72 -7.05 -14.80
CA VAL A 93 -16.93 -6.38 -14.35
C VAL A 93 -16.51 -5.18 -13.51
N GLU A 94 -16.76 -3.98 -14.00
CA GLU A 94 -16.52 -2.74 -13.27
C GLU A 94 -17.84 -2.26 -12.66
N PHE A 95 -17.89 -2.12 -11.34
CA PHE A 95 -19.04 -1.58 -10.62
C PHE A 95 -18.87 -0.08 -10.34
N GLU A 96 -19.97 0.59 -10.01
CA GLU A 96 -19.94 1.93 -9.47
C GLU A 96 -19.12 1.99 -8.17
N LEU A 97 -18.37 3.07 -7.96
CA LEU A 97 -17.47 3.26 -6.80
C LEU A 97 -18.19 3.35 -5.43
N THR A 98 -19.51 3.37 -5.45
CA THR A 98 -20.42 3.34 -4.28
C THR A 98 -20.66 1.91 -3.80
N VAL A 99 -20.45 0.91 -4.67
CA VAL A 99 -20.65 -0.51 -4.37
C VAL A 99 -19.45 -1.05 -3.60
N ASN A 100 -19.73 -1.87 -2.58
CA ASN A 100 -18.69 -2.57 -1.85
C ASN A 100 -18.09 -3.70 -2.73
N GLY A 101 -16.77 -3.73 -2.90
CA GLY A 101 -16.12 -4.69 -3.78
C GLY A 101 -16.25 -6.15 -3.34
N ARG A 102 -16.39 -6.43 -2.03
CA ARG A 102 -16.63 -7.81 -1.54
C ARG A 102 -18.03 -8.29 -1.89
N LYS A 103 -19.04 -7.45 -1.62
CA LYS A 103 -20.42 -7.77 -1.98
C LYS A 103 -20.57 -7.97 -3.49
N ALA A 104 -19.96 -7.09 -4.29
CA ALA A 104 -19.94 -7.23 -5.75
C ALA A 104 -19.33 -8.57 -6.20
N ALA A 105 -18.21 -8.98 -5.61
CA ALA A 105 -17.58 -10.26 -5.92
C ALA A 105 -18.44 -11.46 -5.51
N ASP A 106 -19.16 -11.36 -4.38
CA ASP A 106 -20.07 -12.41 -3.91
C ASP A 106 -21.30 -12.52 -4.82
N ASP A 107 -21.91 -11.40 -5.20
CA ASP A 107 -23.04 -11.35 -6.13
C ASP A 107 -22.65 -11.93 -7.50
N VAL A 108 -21.47 -11.56 -8.02
CA VAL A 108 -20.92 -12.12 -9.27
C VAL A 108 -20.68 -13.64 -9.13
N ARG A 109 -20.09 -14.09 -8.02
CA ARG A 109 -19.84 -15.51 -7.79
C ARG A 109 -21.12 -16.32 -7.78
N GLU A 110 -22.19 -15.81 -7.18
CA GLU A 110 -23.51 -16.43 -7.21
C GLU A 110 -24.03 -16.58 -8.65
N LYS A 111 -23.98 -15.50 -9.46
CA LYS A 111 -24.44 -15.52 -10.85
C LYS A 111 -23.65 -16.48 -11.73
N VAL A 112 -22.32 -16.48 -11.60
CA VAL A 112 -21.45 -17.38 -12.36
C VAL A 112 -21.69 -18.84 -11.97
N SER A 113 -21.85 -19.12 -10.68
CA SER A 113 -22.12 -20.48 -10.18
C SER A 113 -23.45 -21.04 -10.72
N ASN A 114 -24.47 -20.18 -10.89
CA ASN A 114 -25.75 -20.58 -11.48
C ASN A 114 -25.65 -20.89 -12.98
N VAL A 115 -24.68 -20.31 -13.70
CA VAL A 115 -24.51 -20.54 -15.13
C VAL A 115 -23.55 -21.69 -15.45
N HIS A 116 -22.65 -22.04 -14.53
CA HIS A 116 -21.70 -23.14 -14.70
C HIS A 116 -22.33 -24.47 -15.17
N PRO A 117 -23.50 -24.93 -14.67
CA PRO A 117 -24.13 -26.17 -15.14
C PRO A 117 -24.59 -26.13 -16.62
N PHE A 118 -24.71 -24.95 -17.21
CA PHE A 118 -25.07 -24.76 -18.63
C PHE A 118 -23.85 -24.61 -19.54
N LEU A 119 -22.64 -24.59 -18.97
CA LEU A 119 -21.40 -24.67 -19.71
C LEU A 119 -21.11 -26.12 -20.09
N ARG A 120 -20.20 -26.33 -21.04
CA ARG A 120 -19.79 -27.67 -21.44
C ARG A 120 -19.00 -28.35 -20.30
N PRO A 121 -19.07 -29.69 -20.17
CA PRO A 121 -18.38 -30.41 -19.09
C PRO A 121 -16.85 -30.22 -19.06
N GLU A 122 -16.23 -29.90 -20.20
CA GLU A 122 -14.79 -29.67 -20.30
C GLU A 122 -14.35 -28.28 -19.81
N VAL A 123 -15.29 -27.36 -19.57
CA VAL A 123 -15.01 -26.03 -19.04
C VAL A 123 -14.70 -26.14 -17.55
N LYS A 124 -13.56 -25.60 -17.12
CA LYS A 124 -13.18 -25.61 -15.70
C LYS A 124 -13.97 -24.57 -14.91
N GLU A 125 -14.05 -24.77 -13.60
CA GLU A 125 -14.65 -23.81 -12.68
C GLU A 125 -14.03 -22.41 -12.82
N SER A 126 -14.89 -21.42 -12.93
CA SER A 126 -14.49 -20.02 -13.02
C SER A 126 -13.84 -19.55 -11.72
N ARG A 127 -12.73 -18.82 -11.85
CA ARG A 127 -12.06 -18.13 -10.73
C ARG A 127 -12.54 -16.68 -10.69
N ILE A 128 -13.16 -16.30 -9.59
CA ILE A 128 -13.62 -14.92 -9.36
C ILE A 128 -12.63 -14.22 -8.43
N LEU A 129 -11.90 -13.24 -8.97
CA LEU A 129 -10.92 -12.44 -8.25
C LEU A 129 -11.36 -10.98 -8.20
N ARG A 130 -11.33 -10.37 -7.02
CA ARG A 130 -11.49 -8.92 -6.89
C ARG A 130 -10.17 -8.25 -7.22
N PHE A 131 -10.21 -7.20 -8.04
CA PHE A 131 -9.06 -6.33 -8.23
C PHE A 131 -8.79 -5.55 -6.95
N ASP A 132 -7.55 -5.60 -6.48
CA ASP A 132 -7.14 -4.91 -5.28
C ASP A 132 -5.75 -4.32 -5.54
N PRO A 133 -5.58 -2.98 -5.50
CA PRO A 133 -4.29 -2.35 -5.67
C PRO A 133 -3.23 -2.84 -4.67
N SER A 134 -3.67 -3.32 -3.50
CA SER A 134 -2.79 -3.87 -2.44
C SER A 134 -2.34 -5.31 -2.69
N SER A 135 -2.98 -6.04 -3.61
CA SER A 135 -2.59 -7.41 -4.00
C SER A 135 -1.40 -7.46 -4.96
N ARG A 136 -0.79 -6.31 -5.29
CA ARG A 136 0.46 -6.30 -6.05
C ARG A 136 1.58 -6.94 -5.21
N PRO A 137 2.48 -7.71 -5.83
CA PRO A 137 3.66 -8.21 -5.13
C PRO A 137 4.43 -7.06 -4.50
N ILE A 138 4.69 -7.15 -3.20
CA ILE A 138 5.45 -6.14 -2.44
C ILE A 138 6.93 -6.50 -2.37
N TRP A 139 7.27 -7.77 -2.61
CA TRP A 139 8.61 -8.29 -2.48
C TRP A 139 8.78 -9.55 -3.34
N SER A 140 9.94 -9.69 -4.00
CA SER A 140 10.23 -10.87 -4.82
C SER A 140 11.64 -11.39 -4.59
N LEU A 141 11.74 -12.70 -4.43
CA LEU A 141 12.99 -13.41 -4.15
C LEU A 141 13.28 -14.43 -5.25
N ALA A 142 14.46 -14.32 -5.85
CA ALA A 142 14.98 -15.33 -6.76
C ALA A 142 15.73 -16.40 -5.98
N VAL A 143 15.46 -17.66 -6.31
CA VAL A 143 16.25 -18.83 -5.89
C VAL A 143 17.19 -19.17 -7.04
N ILE A 144 18.44 -18.76 -6.89
CA ILE A 144 19.49 -18.96 -7.88
C ILE A 144 20.36 -20.16 -7.50
N THR A 145 20.88 -20.85 -8.51
CA THR A 145 21.83 -21.95 -8.29
C THR A 145 23.24 -21.37 -8.30
N ASP A 146 23.90 -21.34 -7.15
CA ASP A 146 25.28 -20.88 -7.03
C ASP A 146 26.24 -22.07 -7.14
N LYS A 147 26.71 -22.31 -8.38
CA LYS A 147 27.65 -23.40 -8.67
C LYS A 147 28.97 -23.29 -7.90
N SER A 148 29.37 -22.10 -7.45
CA SER A 148 30.61 -21.89 -6.70
C SER A 148 30.54 -22.37 -5.26
N SER A 149 29.33 -22.53 -4.72
CA SER A 149 29.07 -23.00 -3.35
C SER A 149 28.89 -24.52 -3.24
N LEU A 150 28.98 -25.24 -4.35
CA LEU A 150 28.86 -26.70 -4.38
C LEU A 150 30.19 -27.36 -3.97
N PRO A 151 30.16 -28.37 -3.07
CA PRO A 151 31.32 -29.23 -2.85
C PRO A 151 31.76 -29.94 -4.14
N GLU A 152 33.05 -30.17 -4.32
CA GLU A 152 33.58 -30.90 -5.49
C GLU A 152 32.87 -32.25 -5.67
N GLY A 153 32.33 -32.49 -6.87
CA GLY A 153 31.62 -33.72 -7.24
C GLY A 153 30.11 -33.74 -7.00
N VAL A 154 29.53 -32.70 -6.37
CA VAL A 154 28.08 -32.60 -6.17
C VAL A 154 27.41 -31.93 -7.37
N LYS A 155 26.42 -32.61 -7.97
CA LYS A 155 25.64 -32.04 -9.08
C LYS A 155 24.74 -30.90 -8.57
N PRO A 156 24.55 -29.82 -9.35
CA PRO A 156 23.57 -28.80 -8.99
C PRO A 156 22.18 -29.44 -8.88
N PRO A 157 21.35 -28.99 -7.93
CA PRO A 157 20.00 -29.52 -7.77
C PRO A 157 19.21 -29.36 -9.06
N SER A 158 18.42 -30.38 -9.39
CA SER A 158 17.55 -30.30 -10.57
C SER A 158 16.48 -29.22 -10.38
N GLN A 159 15.90 -28.74 -11.47
CA GLN A 159 14.81 -27.76 -11.45
C GLN A 159 13.61 -28.25 -10.62
N VAL A 160 13.34 -29.55 -10.69
CA VAL A 160 12.26 -30.22 -9.96
C VAL A 160 12.59 -30.26 -8.45
N GLU A 161 13.84 -30.59 -8.10
CA GLU A 161 14.30 -30.58 -6.69
C GLU A 161 14.25 -29.16 -6.09
N LEU A 162 14.73 -28.16 -6.83
CA LEU A 162 14.65 -26.76 -6.44
C LEU A 162 13.20 -26.32 -6.24
N THR A 163 12.30 -26.69 -7.15
CA THR A 163 10.88 -26.34 -7.07
C THR A 163 10.24 -27.01 -5.85
N ASN A 164 10.51 -28.29 -5.62
CA ASN A 164 9.98 -29.02 -4.47
C ASN A 164 10.46 -28.42 -3.15
N TRP A 165 11.75 -28.10 -3.04
CA TRP A 165 12.28 -27.44 -1.85
C TRP A 165 11.68 -26.04 -1.67
N ALA A 166 11.57 -25.26 -2.74
CA ALA A 166 10.99 -23.92 -2.70
C ALA A 166 9.52 -23.95 -2.28
N ASP A 167 8.69 -24.85 -2.81
CA ASP A 167 7.26 -24.93 -2.50
C ASP A 167 7.00 -25.55 -1.12
N GLN A 168 7.77 -26.57 -0.72
CA GLN A 168 7.53 -27.27 0.55
C GLN A 168 8.17 -26.58 1.77
N THR A 169 9.30 -25.90 1.58
CA THR A 169 10.06 -25.29 2.68
C THR A 169 10.03 -23.78 2.61
N LEU A 170 10.59 -23.19 1.55
CA LEU A 170 10.76 -21.74 1.46
C LEU A 170 9.43 -20.99 1.44
N LYS A 171 8.50 -21.39 0.58
CA LYS A 171 7.17 -20.79 0.45
C LYS A 171 6.42 -20.85 1.78
N LYS A 172 6.34 -22.01 2.43
CA LYS A 172 5.67 -22.15 3.73
C LYS A 172 6.31 -21.27 4.82
N ARG A 173 7.64 -21.14 4.81
CA ARG A 173 8.36 -20.26 5.74
C ARG A 173 8.02 -18.79 5.50
N LEU A 174 7.95 -18.35 4.24
CA LEU A 174 7.56 -17.00 3.87
C LEU A 174 6.08 -16.73 4.19
N GLU A 175 5.18 -17.68 3.94
CA GLU A 175 3.75 -17.58 4.28
C GLU A 175 3.49 -17.48 5.79
N ASN A 176 4.36 -18.05 6.62
CA ASN A 176 4.26 -17.95 8.08
C ASN A 176 4.66 -16.57 8.63
N VAL A 177 5.25 -15.69 7.82
CA VAL A 177 5.59 -14.33 8.25
C VAL A 177 4.31 -13.53 8.44
N ARG A 178 4.17 -12.88 9.60
CA ARG A 178 2.99 -12.06 9.91
C ARG A 178 2.75 -11.02 8.82
N GLY A 179 1.52 -10.99 8.31
CA GLY A 179 1.07 -10.04 7.30
C GLY A 179 1.37 -10.43 5.85
N VAL A 180 1.99 -11.58 5.60
CA VAL A 180 2.00 -12.19 4.27
C VAL A 180 0.62 -12.76 3.96
N GLY A 181 0.12 -12.50 2.75
CA GLY A 181 -1.17 -12.99 2.28
C GLY A 181 -1.04 -14.20 1.36
N SER A 182 -0.12 -14.13 0.40
CA SER A 182 0.19 -15.27 -0.46
C SER A 182 1.60 -15.19 -1.02
N VAL A 183 2.15 -16.35 -1.39
CA VAL A 183 3.45 -16.46 -2.05
C VAL A 183 3.27 -17.27 -3.33
N VAL A 184 3.50 -16.62 -4.46
CA VAL A 184 3.37 -17.22 -5.80
C VAL A 184 4.75 -17.59 -6.31
N VAL A 185 4.93 -18.86 -6.68
CA VAL A 185 6.16 -19.37 -7.29
C VAL A 185 6.03 -19.29 -8.81
N VAL A 186 6.97 -18.63 -9.47
CA VAL A 186 7.04 -18.46 -10.93
C VAL A 186 8.30 -19.14 -11.46
N GLY A 187 8.19 -19.82 -12.61
CA GLY A 187 9.28 -20.61 -13.21
C GLY A 187 9.48 -21.99 -12.57
N GLY A 188 8.57 -22.38 -11.67
CA GLY A 188 8.56 -23.68 -11.02
C GLY A 188 8.25 -24.82 -11.99
N THR A 189 8.83 -25.97 -11.73
CA THR A 189 8.57 -27.19 -12.51
C THR A 189 8.33 -28.34 -11.55
N LYS A 190 7.12 -28.90 -11.60
CA LYS A 190 6.75 -30.04 -10.77
C LYS A 190 7.25 -31.33 -11.40
N ARG A 191 7.36 -32.38 -10.58
CA ARG A 191 7.59 -33.73 -11.07
C ARG A 191 6.26 -34.26 -11.62
N GLU A 192 6.26 -34.71 -12.87
CA GLU A 192 5.11 -35.35 -13.51
C GLU A 192 5.53 -36.62 -14.23
N ILE A 193 4.60 -37.56 -14.31
CA ILE A 193 4.77 -38.78 -15.09
C ILE A 193 4.18 -38.52 -16.48
N ASN A 194 5.06 -38.25 -17.44
CA ASN A 194 4.68 -37.93 -18.80
C ASN A 194 4.47 -39.22 -19.60
N LEU A 195 3.30 -39.34 -20.22
CA LEU A 195 2.93 -40.47 -21.07
C LEU A 195 2.98 -40.04 -22.54
N TYR A 196 4.10 -40.34 -23.21
CA TYR A 196 4.28 -40.02 -24.63
C TYR A 196 3.68 -41.13 -25.49
N LEU A 197 2.49 -40.89 -26.03
CA LEU A 197 1.81 -41.82 -26.91
C LEU A 197 2.61 -42.05 -28.21
N ASN A 198 2.66 -43.28 -28.70
CA ASN A 198 3.27 -43.65 -29.97
C ASN A 198 2.17 -43.90 -31.03
N PRO A 199 1.94 -42.95 -31.96
CA PRO A 199 0.85 -43.07 -32.94
C PRO A 199 0.94 -44.32 -33.81
N GLN A 200 2.14 -44.73 -34.21
CA GLN A 200 2.35 -45.90 -35.07
C GLN A 200 1.97 -47.21 -34.36
N ALA A 201 2.38 -47.35 -33.09
CA ALA A 201 2.04 -48.51 -32.29
C ALA A 201 0.53 -48.56 -31.99
N MET A 202 -0.06 -47.41 -31.67
CA MET A 202 -1.49 -47.28 -31.45
C MET A 202 -2.31 -47.64 -32.68
N GLU A 203 -1.91 -47.18 -33.87
CA GLU A 203 -2.58 -47.51 -35.13
C GLU A 203 -2.50 -49.02 -35.44
N SER A 204 -1.31 -49.62 -35.28
CA SER A 204 -1.11 -51.07 -35.53
C SER A 204 -1.94 -51.97 -34.62
N LEU A 205 -2.18 -51.54 -33.37
CA LEU A 205 -2.96 -52.26 -32.37
C LEU A 205 -4.44 -51.81 -32.36
N GLY A 206 -4.78 -50.81 -33.17
CA GLY A 206 -6.09 -50.17 -33.25
C GLY A 206 -6.57 -49.59 -31.92
N ILE A 207 -5.67 -49.00 -31.14
CA ILE A 207 -5.94 -48.39 -29.83
C ILE A 207 -6.11 -46.89 -29.99
N THR A 208 -7.13 -46.31 -29.39
CA THR A 208 -7.37 -44.86 -29.43
C THR A 208 -6.73 -44.16 -28.23
N ALA A 209 -6.46 -42.85 -28.34
CA ALA A 209 -5.94 -42.07 -27.22
C ALA A 209 -6.92 -42.06 -26.04
N GLN A 210 -8.23 -42.03 -26.33
CA GLN A 210 -9.26 -42.10 -25.30
C GLN A 210 -9.18 -43.40 -24.48
N GLN A 211 -8.96 -44.54 -25.13
CA GLN A 211 -8.79 -45.82 -24.43
C GLN A 211 -7.58 -45.80 -23.48
N VAL A 212 -6.50 -45.12 -23.87
CA VAL A 212 -5.33 -44.95 -23.00
C VAL A 212 -5.67 -44.07 -21.79
N VAL A 213 -6.34 -42.94 -22.00
CA VAL A 213 -6.77 -42.03 -20.93
C VAL A 213 -7.71 -42.74 -19.94
N ASP A 214 -8.70 -43.45 -20.46
CA ASP A 214 -9.67 -44.21 -19.65
C ASP A 214 -8.98 -45.31 -18.84
N ALA A 215 -8.03 -46.05 -19.43
CA ALA A 215 -7.29 -47.10 -18.74
C ALA A 215 -6.43 -46.54 -17.60
N VAL A 216 -5.72 -45.43 -17.85
CA VAL A 216 -4.88 -44.79 -16.82
C VAL A 216 -5.74 -44.19 -15.71
N SER A 217 -6.86 -43.55 -16.04
CA SER A 217 -7.75 -42.94 -15.03
C SER A 217 -8.42 -43.99 -14.14
N ASN A 218 -8.80 -45.14 -14.70
CA ASN A 218 -9.47 -46.20 -13.95
C ASN A 218 -8.52 -47.00 -13.05
N GLU A 219 -7.29 -47.26 -13.51
CA GLU A 219 -6.30 -48.03 -12.73
C GLU A 219 -5.58 -47.16 -11.69
N ASN A 220 -5.43 -45.85 -11.90
CA ASN A 220 -4.70 -44.96 -10.99
C ASN A 220 -5.63 -44.15 -10.05
N GLN A 221 -6.60 -44.81 -9.43
CA GLN A 221 -7.52 -44.16 -8.49
C GLN A 221 -7.69 -44.98 -7.20
N ASP A 222 -7.81 -44.29 -6.06
CA ASP A 222 -8.22 -44.92 -4.81
C ASP A 222 -9.75 -45.03 -4.77
N LEU A 223 -10.25 -46.24 -4.56
CA LEU A 223 -11.68 -46.51 -4.52
C LEU A 223 -12.11 -46.82 -3.06
N PRO A 224 -12.95 -45.96 -2.44
CA PRO A 224 -13.55 -46.29 -1.15
C PRO A 224 -14.61 -47.36 -1.37
N VAL A 225 -14.41 -48.55 -0.78
CA VAL A 225 -15.32 -49.71 -0.95
C VAL A 225 -16.44 -49.70 0.10
N GLY A 226 -16.24 -49.00 1.22
CA GLY A 226 -17.24 -48.81 2.27
C GLY A 226 -16.74 -49.29 3.64
N SER A 227 -17.65 -49.72 4.51
CA SER A 227 -17.30 -50.24 5.85
C SER A 227 -17.87 -51.63 6.07
N ILE A 228 -17.06 -52.54 6.58
CA ILE A 228 -17.51 -53.83 7.12
C ILE A 228 -17.90 -53.59 8.58
N ARG A 229 -19.18 -53.75 8.89
CA ARG A 229 -19.72 -53.63 10.25
C ARG A 229 -19.94 -54.99 10.87
N SER A 230 -19.51 -55.15 12.12
CA SER A 230 -19.75 -56.32 12.97
C SER A 230 -20.21 -55.86 14.36
N LEU A 231 -20.83 -56.75 15.14
CA LEU A 231 -21.33 -56.46 16.49
C LEU A 231 -20.26 -55.93 17.46
N GLN A 232 -18.97 -56.16 17.15
CA GLN A 232 -17.83 -55.82 18.00
C GLN A 232 -16.93 -54.74 17.40
N GLN A 233 -17.01 -54.46 16.09
CA GLN A 233 -16.15 -53.47 15.42
C GLN A 233 -16.71 -53.05 14.05
N ASP A 234 -16.48 -51.79 13.71
CA ASP A 234 -16.68 -51.25 12.37
C ASP A 234 -15.30 -50.97 11.73
N ARG A 235 -15.04 -51.54 10.55
CA ARG A 235 -13.79 -51.34 9.80
C ARG A 235 -14.08 -50.71 8.44
N VAL A 236 -13.43 -49.59 8.15
CA VAL A 236 -13.46 -48.98 6.82
C VAL A 236 -12.50 -49.74 5.91
N VAL A 237 -12.96 -50.09 4.71
CA VAL A 237 -12.19 -50.77 3.66
C VAL A 237 -12.02 -49.82 2.48
N GLN A 238 -10.78 -49.56 2.12
CA GLN A 238 -10.40 -48.75 0.97
C GLN A 238 -9.40 -49.53 0.11
N VAL A 239 -9.59 -49.51 -1.20
CA VAL A 239 -8.62 -50.05 -2.15
C VAL A 239 -7.67 -48.92 -2.53
N GLN A 240 -6.38 -49.13 -2.27
CA GLN A 240 -5.31 -48.23 -2.69
C GLN A 240 -4.88 -48.64 -4.09
N GLY A 241 -5.43 -47.97 -5.10
CA GLY A 241 -5.15 -48.24 -6.52
C GLY A 241 -4.07 -47.33 -7.10
N ARG A 242 -3.66 -46.27 -6.40
CA ARG A 242 -2.65 -45.35 -6.92
C ARG A 242 -1.30 -46.02 -7.15
N MET A 243 -0.75 -45.81 -8.35
CA MET A 243 0.58 -46.30 -8.71
C MET A 243 1.66 -45.43 -8.04
N HIS A 244 2.61 -46.07 -7.37
CA HIS A 244 3.69 -45.36 -6.67
C HIS A 244 4.95 -45.22 -7.52
N ARG A 245 5.24 -46.19 -8.39
CA ARG A 245 6.45 -46.18 -9.23
C ARG A 245 6.09 -45.87 -10.68
N PRO A 246 6.92 -45.09 -11.40
CA PRO A 246 6.72 -44.84 -12.82
C PRO A 246 6.66 -46.13 -13.66
N GLU A 247 7.41 -47.16 -13.26
CA GLU A 247 7.46 -48.46 -13.93
C GLU A 247 6.08 -49.17 -13.95
N ASP A 248 5.27 -48.96 -12.91
CA ASP A 248 3.97 -49.61 -12.77
C ASP A 248 2.96 -49.11 -13.81
N PHE A 249 3.08 -47.84 -14.24
CA PHE A 249 2.27 -47.29 -15.33
C PHE A 249 2.45 -48.08 -16.62
N GLY A 250 3.67 -48.57 -16.90
CA GLY A 250 3.94 -49.37 -18.11
C GLY A 250 3.18 -50.70 -18.16
N ASN A 251 2.70 -51.18 -17.01
CA ASN A 251 1.96 -52.43 -16.87
C ASN A 251 0.43 -52.27 -16.97
N ILE A 252 -0.07 -51.03 -17.05
CA ILE A 252 -1.50 -50.75 -17.19
C ILE A 252 -2.04 -51.43 -18.44
N ILE A 253 -3.16 -52.12 -18.30
CA ILE A 253 -3.83 -52.81 -19.40
C ILE A 253 -4.74 -51.80 -20.11
N VAL A 254 -4.41 -51.47 -21.36
CA VAL A 254 -5.17 -50.49 -22.15
C VAL A 254 -6.35 -51.14 -22.85
N ALA A 255 -6.15 -52.35 -23.39
CA ALA A 255 -7.22 -53.09 -24.07
C ALA A 255 -6.95 -54.60 -24.09
N ARG A 256 -8.02 -55.37 -24.32
CA ARG A 256 -7.95 -56.80 -24.60
C ARG A 256 -8.55 -57.04 -25.98
N LYS A 257 -7.75 -57.51 -26.94
CA LYS A 257 -8.18 -57.80 -28.33
C LYS A 257 -7.75 -59.20 -28.73
N GLY A 258 -8.70 -60.00 -29.23
CA GLY A 258 -8.41 -61.34 -29.77
C GLY A 258 -7.67 -62.29 -28.81
N GLY A 259 -7.93 -62.18 -27.50
CA GLY A 259 -7.23 -62.96 -26.47
C GLY A 259 -5.84 -62.42 -26.07
N SER A 260 -5.33 -61.37 -26.73
CA SER A 260 -4.08 -60.70 -26.39
C SER A 260 -4.33 -59.44 -25.56
N ILE A 261 -3.44 -59.18 -24.59
CA ILE A 261 -3.49 -58.03 -23.70
C ILE A 261 -2.54 -56.97 -24.25
N VAL A 262 -3.06 -55.76 -24.47
CA VAL A 262 -2.25 -54.60 -24.86
C VAL A 262 -1.91 -53.78 -23.62
N ARG A 263 -0.61 -53.61 -23.35
CA ARG A 263 -0.10 -52.84 -22.20
C ARG A 263 0.25 -51.41 -22.60
N LEU A 264 0.23 -50.50 -21.64
CA LEU A 264 0.60 -49.10 -21.87
C LEU A 264 2.01 -48.98 -22.44
N SER A 265 2.97 -49.77 -21.96
CA SER A 265 4.35 -49.79 -22.47
C SER A 265 4.47 -50.14 -23.97
N GLN A 266 3.47 -50.78 -24.56
CA GLN A 266 3.46 -51.10 -26.00
C GLN A 266 2.95 -49.94 -26.86
N VAL A 267 2.16 -49.03 -26.28
CA VAL A 267 1.51 -47.92 -27.01
C VAL A 267 2.00 -46.54 -26.59
N ALA A 268 2.74 -46.44 -25.47
CA ALA A 268 3.25 -45.19 -24.94
C ALA A 268 4.58 -45.38 -24.21
N ARG A 269 5.42 -44.34 -24.21
CA ARG A 269 6.63 -44.25 -23.42
C ARG A 269 6.33 -43.51 -22.12
N VAL A 270 6.51 -44.19 -20.99
CA VAL A 270 6.42 -43.58 -19.67
C VAL A 270 7.74 -42.91 -19.33
N ASN A 271 7.70 -41.62 -19.01
CA ASN A 271 8.86 -40.84 -18.60
C ASN A 271 8.57 -40.16 -17.26
N ASP A 272 9.42 -40.41 -16.26
CA ASP A 272 9.39 -39.68 -15.00
C ASP A 272 10.25 -38.42 -15.15
N GLY A 273 9.62 -37.26 -15.15
CA GLY A 273 10.31 -36.04 -15.52
C GLY A 273 9.67 -34.77 -14.97
N ALA A 274 10.10 -33.67 -15.57
CA ALA A 274 9.51 -32.36 -15.35
C ALA A 274 8.16 -32.25 -16.06
N GLN A 275 7.22 -31.56 -15.42
CA GLN A 275 6.06 -30.97 -16.07
C GLN A 275 6.49 -30.13 -17.28
N GLU A 276 5.67 -30.09 -18.32
CA GLU A 276 5.88 -29.21 -19.45
C GLU A 276 5.92 -27.72 -19.01
N LEU A 277 6.79 -26.95 -19.64
CA LEU A 277 7.06 -25.58 -19.22
C LEU A 277 5.98 -24.62 -19.69
N GLU A 278 5.04 -24.29 -18.80
CA GLU A 278 4.04 -23.25 -19.05
C GLU A 278 4.60 -21.84 -18.83
N ASN A 279 5.54 -21.67 -17.91
CA ASN A 279 6.15 -20.38 -17.59
C ASN A 279 7.65 -20.50 -17.29
N LEU A 280 8.39 -19.42 -17.56
CA LEU A 280 9.83 -19.35 -17.41
C LEU A 280 10.20 -18.09 -16.63
N ALA A 281 10.99 -18.25 -15.56
CA ALA A 281 11.60 -17.13 -14.86
C ALA A 281 13.11 -17.13 -15.13
N LEU A 282 13.63 -15.96 -15.55
CA LEU A 282 15.04 -15.73 -15.83
C LEU A 282 15.57 -14.62 -14.92
N TYR A 283 16.78 -14.80 -14.39
CA TYR A 283 17.54 -13.78 -13.69
C TYR A 283 18.91 -13.67 -14.34
N ASN A 284 19.25 -12.50 -14.89
CA ASN A 284 20.47 -12.26 -15.66
C ASN A 284 20.72 -13.29 -16.79
N GLY A 285 19.66 -13.76 -17.43
CA GLY A 285 19.72 -14.76 -18.52
C GLY A 285 19.82 -16.22 -18.04
N GLU A 286 19.97 -16.47 -16.75
CA GLU A 286 19.94 -17.81 -16.17
C GLU A 286 18.56 -18.16 -15.62
N ARG A 287 18.16 -19.42 -15.74
CA ARG A 287 16.86 -19.88 -15.25
C ARG A 287 16.84 -19.91 -13.72
N THR A 288 15.81 -19.31 -13.13
CA THR A 288 15.62 -19.17 -11.68
C THR A 288 14.21 -19.57 -11.29
N LEU A 289 13.98 -19.78 -9.99
CA LEU A 289 12.64 -19.73 -9.41
C LEU A 289 12.43 -18.35 -8.80
N LEU A 290 11.30 -17.72 -9.06
CA LEU A 290 10.94 -16.44 -8.46
C LEU A 290 9.76 -16.64 -7.51
N LEU A 291 9.95 -16.30 -6.24
CA LEU A 291 8.88 -16.26 -5.25
C LEU A 291 8.43 -14.81 -5.09
N SER A 292 7.20 -14.53 -5.51
CA SER A 292 6.58 -13.22 -5.39
C SER A 292 5.60 -13.21 -4.23
N VAL A 293 5.83 -12.31 -3.27
CA VAL A 293 5.07 -12.21 -2.04
C VAL A 293 4.08 -11.07 -2.13
N GLN A 294 2.83 -11.38 -1.84
CA GLN A 294 1.75 -10.41 -1.68
C GLN A 294 1.44 -10.25 -0.19
N LYS A 295 1.22 -9.00 0.25
CA LYS A 295 0.77 -8.76 1.63
C LYS A 295 -0.69 -9.10 1.80
N SER A 296 -1.07 -9.43 3.02
CA SER A 296 -2.46 -9.46 3.43
C SER A 296 -3.04 -8.04 3.39
N GLN A 297 -4.36 -7.95 3.19
CA GLN A 297 -5.07 -6.68 3.28
C GLN A 297 -4.79 -6.03 4.63
N ASP A 298 -4.75 -4.69 4.63
CA ASP A 298 -4.63 -3.89 5.85
C ASP A 298 -3.31 -4.05 6.64
N GLU A 299 -2.30 -4.73 6.09
CA GLU A 299 -0.98 -4.89 6.72
C GLU A 299 0.04 -3.86 6.24
N ASN A 300 1.00 -3.51 7.09
CA ASN A 300 2.04 -2.52 6.79
C ASN A 300 3.12 -3.14 5.89
N THR A 301 3.33 -2.56 4.71
CA THR A 301 4.30 -3.06 3.73
C THR A 301 5.73 -3.10 4.30
N ILE A 302 6.13 -2.11 5.10
CA ILE A 302 7.48 -2.02 5.69
C ILE A 302 7.71 -3.17 6.68
N ASP A 303 6.75 -3.42 7.56
CA ASP A 303 6.86 -4.44 8.62
C ASP A 303 6.90 -5.86 8.03
N VAL A 304 6.09 -6.11 6.99
CA VAL A 304 6.07 -7.41 6.29
C VAL A 304 7.40 -7.67 5.59
N VAL A 305 7.95 -6.68 4.87
CA VAL A 305 9.25 -6.83 4.20
C VAL A 305 10.39 -7.02 5.21
N ASP A 306 10.38 -6.31 6.34
CA ASP A 306 11.38 -6.53 7.39
C ASP A 306 11.28 -7.95 7.99
N GLY A 307 10.07 -8.48 8.17
CA GLY A 307 9.85 -9.86 8.59
C GLY A 307 10.35 -10.89 7.57
N LEU A 308 10.09 -10.66 6.28
CA LEU A 308 10.57 -11.50 5.17
C LEU A 308 12.11 -11.49 5.09
N ALA A 309 12.72 -10.31 5.17
CA ALA A 309 14.17 -10.15 5.12
C ALA A 309 14.86 -10.88 6.28
N ARG A 310 14.32 -10.77 7.51
CA ARG A 310 14.81 -11.52 8.67
C ARG A 310 14.67 -13.03 8.46
N THR A 311 13.52 -13.48 7.97
CA THR A 311 13.28 -14.91 7.72
C THR A 311 14.24 -15.48 6.68
N VAL A 312 14.52 -14.75 5.60
CA VAL A 312 15.54 -15.14 4.61
C VAL A 312 16.94 -15.17 5.21
N GLN A 313 17.28 -14.20 6.05
CA GLN A 313 18.56 -14.17 6.74
C GLN A 313 18.72 -15.38 7.67
N ASP A 314 17.69 -15.73 8.43
CA ASP A 314 17.71 -16.91 9.30
C ASP A 314 17.83 -18.21 8.47
N MET A 315 17.09 -18.28 7.36
CA MET A 315 17.13 -19.42 6.44
C MET A 315 18.44 -19.56 5.67
N SER A 316 19.24 -18.51 5.55
CA SER A 316 20.52 -18.55 4.83
C SER A 316 21.48 -19.63 5.37
N THR A 317 21.33 -19.99 6.65
CA THR A 317 22.10 -21.07 7.31
C THR A 317 21.58 -22.48 7.03
N GLN A 318 20.35 -22.62 6.53
CA GLN A 318 19.66 -23.90 6.27
C GLN A 318 19.45 -24.16 4.78
N LEU A 319 20.12 -23.41 3.91
CA LEU A 319 19.99 -23.57 2.47
C LEU A 319 20.62 -24.89 2.01
N PRO A 320 19.99 -25.59 1.05
CA PRO A 320 20.63 -26.70 0.37
C PRO A 320 21.95 -26.24 -0.28
N PRO A 321 22.97 -27.11 -0.38
CA PRO A 321 24.21 -26.80 -1.07
C PRO A 321 23.94 -26.34 -2.51
N GLY A 322 24.60 -25.28 -2.97
CA GLY A 322 24.40 -24.76 -4.32
C GLY A 322 23.19 -23.85 -4.48
N VAL A 323 22.43 -23.54 -3.41
CA VAL A 323 21.27 -22.62 -3.48
C VAL A 323 21.61 -21.29 -2.83
N LYS A 324 21.32 -20.20 -3.54
CA LYS A 324 21.45 -18.84 -3.03
C LYS A 324 20.14 -18.09 -3.23
N LEU A 325 19.78 -17.29 -2.24
CA LEU A 325 18.58 -16.45 -2.26
C LEU A 325 19.00 -15.03 -2.60
N GLN A 326 18.38 -14.46 -3.65
CA GLN A 326 18.65 -13.11 -4.12
C GLN A 326 17.37 -12.28 -4.11
N ASN A 327 17.36 -11.17 -3.39
CA ASN A 327 16.25 -10.23 -3.43
C ASN A 327 16.26 -9.50 -4.79
N ILE A 328 15.13 -9.52 -5.49
CA ILE A 328 14.95 -8.93 -6.84
C ILE A 328 14.16 -7.63 -6.76
N TYR A 329 13.07 -7.65 -6.00
CA TYR A 329 12.16 -6.52 -5.89
C TYR A 329 11.81 -6.28 -4.42
N ASP A 330 11.91 -5.02 -4.01
CA ASP A 330 11.56 -4.56 -2.67
C ASP A 330 10.75 -3.26 -2.79
N GLY A 331 9.43 -3.38 -2.67
CA GLY A 331 8.52 -2.25 -2.67
C GLY A 331 8.65 -1.37 -1.43
N SER A 332 9.15 -1.89 -0.31
CA SER A 332 9.35 -1.10 0.91
C SER A 332 10.43 -0.04 0.73
N ARG A 333 11.42 -0.25 -0.14
CA ARG A 333 12.51 0.71 -0.38
C ARG A 333 11.96 2.05 -0.88
N GLN A 334 11.05 2.04 -1.85
CA GLN A 334 10.46 3.28 -2.38
C GLN A 334 9.65 4.01 -1.31
N ILE A 335 8.90 3.26 -0.49
CA ILE A 335 8.12 3.81 0.63
C ILE A 335 9.06 4.44 1.67
N ARG A 336 10.09 3.72 2.13
CA ARG A 336 11.07 4.22 3.11
C ARG A 336 11.79 5.47 2.60
N VAL A 337 12.24 5.46 1.35
CA VAL A 337 12.91 6.62 0.74
C VAL A 337 11.95 7.81 0.67
N GLY A 338 10.71 7.62 0.22
CA GLY A 338 9.73 8.71 0.16
C GLY A 338 9.35 9.26 1.53
N VAL A 339 9.10 8.39 2.52
CA VAL A 339 8.84 8.80 3.92
C VAL A 339 10.03 9.56 4.49
N ASN A 340 11.26 9.07 4.29
CA ASN A 340 12.47 9.73 4.78
C ASN A 340 12.70 11.07 4.07
N ASN A 341 12.44 11.15 2.77
CA ASN A 341 12.54 12.41 2.01
C ASN A 341 11.51 13.42 2.51
N VAL A 342 10.25 13.02 2.68
CA VAL A 342 9.23 13.92 3.23
C VAL A 342 9.60 14.34 4.65
N ARG A 343 10.05 13.42 5.51
CA ARG A 343 10.53 13.77 6.85
C ARG A 343 11.65 14.80 6.80
N LYS A 344 12.63 14.64 5.90
CA LYS A 344 13.71 15.62 5.70
C LYS A 344 13.16 16.96 5.24
N THR A 345 12.32 16.98 4.21
CA THR A 345 11.66 18.19 3.71
C THR A 345 10.83 18.87 4.80
N LEU A 346 10.12 18.11 5.64
CA LEU A 346 9.34 18.66 6.75
C LEU A 346 10.26 19.35 7.77
N VAL A 347 11.40 18.72 8.12
CA VAL A 347 12.37 19.30 9.07
C VAL A 347 13.10 20.50 8.48
N GLU A 348 13.58 20.39 7.25
CA GLU A 348 14.27 21.48 6.54
C GLU A 348 13.33 22.67 6.31
N GLY A 349 12.11 22.41 5.84
CA GLY A 349 11.07 23.41 5.67
C GLY A 349 10.71 24.08 6.99
N SER A 350 10.47 23.32 8.05
CA SER A 350 10.20 23.86 9.39
C SER A 350 11.35 24.74 9.89
N LEU A 351 12.59 24.29 9.73
CA LEU A 351 13.79 25.04 10.16
C LEU A 351 13.94 26.34 9.38
N LEU A 352 13.79 26.30 8.06
CA LEU A 352 13.83 27.49 7.19
C LEU A 352 12.71 28.46 7.54
N THR A 353 11.50 27.97 7.78
CA THR A 353 10.38 28.81 8.19
C THR A 353 10.65 29.48 9.54
N VAL A 354 11.13 28.73 10.54
CA VAL A 354 11.52 29.29 11.85
C VAL A 354 12.64 30.32 11.70
N LEU A 355 13.62 30.08 10.83
CA LEU A 355 14.71 31.03 10.54
C LEU A 355 14.19 32.33 9.91
N ILE A 356 13.25 32.24 8.97
CA ILE A 356 12.62 33.42 8.36
C ILE A 356 11.81 34.19 9.41
N VAL A 357 11.01 33.51 10.22
CA VAL A 357 10.27 34.14 11.32
C VAL A 357 11.21 34.85 12.30
N PHE A 358 12.35 34.24 12.62
CA PHE A 358 13.38 34.85 13.45
C PHE A 358 13.97 36.12 12.85
N LEU A 359 14.27 36.10 11.56
CA LEU A 359 14.80 37.24 10.82
C LEU A 359 13.81 38.43 10.82
N PHE A 360 12.51 38.17 10.67
CA PHE A 360 11.47 39.21 10.66
C PHE A 360 11.08 39.73 12.05
N LEU A 361 11.02 38.87 13.07
CA LEU A 361 10.56 39.26 14.41
C LEU A 361 11.69 39.75 15.32
N ASN A 362 12.97 39.55 14.94
CA ASN A 362 14.18 39.93 15.68
C ASN A 362 14.13 39.56 17.19
N SER A 363 13.45 38.46 17.51
CA SER A 363 13.14 38.07 18.89
C SER A 363 13.09 36.55 19.01
N TRP A 364 14.06 35.98 19.72
CA TRP A 364 14.15 34.53 19.92
C TRP A 364 12.92 33.94 20.65
N ARG A 365 12.33 34.68 21.60
CA ARG A 365 11.09 34.26 22.30
C ARG A 365 9.91 34.21 21.34
N SER A 366 9.76 35.25 20.52
CA SER A 366 8.69 35.32 19.52
C SER A 366 8.81 34.20 18.50
N THR A 367 10.03 33.92 18.05
CA THR A 367 10.33 32.80 17.14
C THR A 367 9.96 31.45 17.73
N ILE A 368 10.26 31.18 19.00
CA ILE A 368 9.92 29.90 19.61
C ILE A 368 8.40 29.74 19.74
N ILE A 369 7.68 30.79 20.10
CA ILE A 369 6.21 30.75 20.20
C ILE A 369 5.60 30.37 18.85
N THR A 370 5.94 31.11 17.80
CA THR A 370 5.45 30.84 16.43
C THR A 370 6.02 29.53 15.86
N GLY A 371 7.22 29.12 16.25
CA GLY A 371 7.84 27.87 15.80
C GLY A 371 7.26 26.63 16.45
N LEU A 372 6.67 26.74 17.64
CA LEU A 372 6.05 25.61 18.36
C LEU A 372 4.67 25.26 17.81
N THR A 373 3.97 26.19 17.17
CA THR A 373 2.64 25.92 16.57
C THR A 373 2.72 24.89 15.46
N LEU A 374 3.75 24.97 14.62
CA LEU A 374 3.95 24.10 13.47
C LEU A 374 4.02 22.61 13.84
N PRO A 375 4.93 22.15 14.75
CA PRO A 375 4.97 20.75 15.15
C PRO A 375 3.70 20.32 15.90
N ILE A 376 3.08 21.19 16.70
CA ILE A 376 1.82 20.86 17.38
C ILE A 376 0.69 20.63 16.38
N ALA A 377 0.57 21.47 15.36
CA ALA A 377 -0.45 21.35 14.32
C ALA A 377 -0.26 20.09 13.46
N ILE A 378 0.98 19.82 13.03
CA ILE A 378 1.30 18.61 12.26
C ILE A 378 1.04 17.34 13.09
N ILE A 379 1.52 17.29 14.33
CA ILE A 379 1.30 16.13 15.22
C ILE A 379 -0.19 15.95 15.49
N GLY A 380 -0.91 17.05 15.75
CA GLY A 380 -2.36 17.04 15.91
C GLY A 380 -3.11 16.52 14.68
N THR A 381 -2.57 16.74 13.47
CA THR A 381 -3.18 16.23 12.23
C THR A 381 -3.22 14.69 12.20
N PHE A 382 -2.20 14.01 12.75
CA PHE A 382 -2.21 12.54 12.84
C PHE A 382 -3.36 12.00 13.69
N LEU A 383 -3.85 12.76 14.68
CA LEU A 383 -5.03 12.38 15.45
C LEU A 383 -6.27 12.29 14.54
N PHE A 384 -6.48 13.28 13.67
CA PHE A 384 -7.60 13.29 12.73
C PHE A 384 -7.46 12.25 11.64
N MET A 385 -6.25 12.06 11.10
CA MET A 385 -5.99 10.98 10.15
C MET A 385 -6.37 9.61 10.72
N ALA A 386 -6.02 9.35 11.99
CA ALA A 386 -6.38 8.10 12.65
C ALA A 386 -7.90 7.98 12.90
N MET A 387 -8.58 9.07 13.27
CA MET A 387 -10.04 9.06 13.43
C MET A 387 -10.79 8.81 12.11
N LEU A 388 -10.24 9.27 10.98
CA LEU A 388 -10.79 9.04 9.64
C LEU A 388 -10.34 7.71 9.01
N GLY A 389 -9.50 6.94 9.69
CA GLY A 389 -8.99 5.65 9.18
C GLY A 389 -7.98 5.78 8.03
N PHE A 390 -7.36 6.95 7.87
CA PHE A 390 -6.37 7.20 6.82
C PHE A 390 -5.04 6.52 7.15
N THR A 391 -4.17 6.44 6.14
CA THR A 391 -2.82 5.88 6.27
C THR A 391 -1.76 6.95 6.03
N ILE A 392 -0.55 6.71 6.51
CA ILE A 392 0.62 7.50 6.10
C ILE A 392 1.06 6.94 4.75
N ASN A 393 0.74 7.65 3.69
CA ASN A 393 1.10 7.29 2.33
C ASN A 393 1.63 8.50 1.57
N MET A 394 2.08 8.29 0.33
CA MET A 394 2.68 9.38 -0.44
C MET A 394 1.74 10.57 -0.63
N ILE A 395 0.43 10.33 -0.73
CA ILE A 395 -0.56 11.39 -0.92
C ILE A 395 -0.78 12.21 0.35
N THR A 396 -0.97 11.55 1.49
CA THR A 396 -1.12 12.24 2.78
C THR A 396 0.17 12.95 3.21
N LEU A 397 1.33 12.38 2.88
CA LEU A 397 2.64 13.02 3.08
C LEU A 397 2.84 14.26 2.20
N MET A 398 2.42 14.23 0.93
CA MET A 398 2.42 15.42 0.06
C MET A 398 1.49 16.51 0.61
N ALA A 399 0.29 16.14 1.09
CA ALA A 399 -0.62 17.07 1.75
C ALA A 399 0.05 17.74 2.97
N LEU A 400 0.65 16.96 3.87
CA LEU A 400 1.35 17.50 5.05
C LEU A 400 2.54 18.39 4.67
N SER A 401 3.28 18.03 3.62
CA SER A 401 4.40 18.85 3.12
C SER A 401 3.91 20.20 2.57
N LEU A 402 2.79 20.23 1.85
CA LEU A 402 2.18 21.47 1.37
C LEU A 402 1.65 22.32 2.54
N CYS A 403 1.11 21.67 3.57
CA CYS A 403 0.56 22.36 4.73
C CYS A 403 1.60 23.22 5.44
N ILE A 404 2.90 22.87 5.50
CA ILE A 404 3.88 23.67 6.27
C ILE A 404 3.78 25.18 6.01
N GLY A 405 3.71 25.58 4.74
CA GLY A 405 3.58 26.99 4.38
C GLY A 405 2.26 27.59 4.86
N LEU A 406 1.16 26.84 4.73
CA LEU A 406 -0.17 27.27 5.17
C LEU A 406 -0.31 27.34 6.71
N LEU A 407 0.36 26.45 7.44
CA LEU A 407 0.21 26.33 8.89
C LEU A 407 0.94 27.47 9.62
N ILE A 408 2.11 27.90 9.10
CA ILE A 408 2.88 28.96 9.76
C ILE A 408 2.24 30.34 9.61
N ASP A 409 1.56 30.61 8.49
CA ASP A 409 1.00 31.93 8.17
C ASP A 409 0.05 32.43 9.27
N ASP A 410 -0.85 31.58 9.75
CA ASP A 410 -1.79 31.93 10.82
C ASP A 410 -1.07 32.34 12.12
N ALA A 411 0.01 31.64 12.47
CA ALA A 411 0.78 31.92 13.68
C ALA A 411 1.64 33.19 13.54
N ILE A 412 2.18 33.45 12.34
CA ILE A 412 2.94 34.66 12.03
C ILE A 412 2.04 35.89 12.16
N VAL A 413 0.88 35.90 11.47
CA VAL A 413 -0.03 37.04 11.46
C VAL A 413 -0.53 37.37 12.87
N VAL A 414 -0.86 36.33 13.66
CA VAL A 414 -1.25 36.52 15.07
C VAL A 414 -0.11 37.09 15.90
N ARG A 415 1.09 36.52 15.80
CA ARG A 415 2.22 36.99 16.60
C ARG A 415 2.65 38.40 16.23
N GLU A 416 2.75 38.71 14.94
CA GLU A 416 3.14 40.02 14.43
C GLU A 416 2.19 41.10 14.93
N ASN A 417 0.87 40.87 14.86
CA ASN A 417 -0.07 41.88 15.31
C ASN A 417 -0.02 42.07 16.84
N ILE A 418 0.20 41.00 17.62
CA ILE A 418 0.40 41.14 19.06
C ILE A 418 1.65 41.98 19.35
N VAL A 419 2.76 41.72 18.66
CA VAL A 419 4.00 42.49 18.78
C VAL A 419 3.78 43.97 18.44
N ARG A 420 3.04 44.26 17.36
CA ARG A 420 2.66 45.63 16.98
C ARG A 420 1.89 46.35 18.09
N HIS A 421 0.94 45.67 18.75
CA HIS A 421 0.19 46.24 19.88
C HIS A 421 1.07 46.45 21.13
N VAL A 422 2.07 45.60 21.36
CA VAL A 422 3.07 45.82 22.42
C VAL A 422 3.93 47.05 22.11
N GLN A 423 4.35 47.24 20.86
CA GLN A 423 5.10 48.43 20.42
C GLN A 423 4.28 49.73 20.56
N MET A 424 2.95 49.65 20.49
CA MET A 424 2.04 50.76 20.80
C MET A 424 1.94 51.08 22.31
N GLY A 425 2.69 50.38 23.17
CA GLY A 425 2.76 50.62 24.62
C GLY A 425 1.70 49.88 25.45
N LYS A 426 0.99 48.90 24.88
CA LYS A 426 -0.01 48.11 25.61
C LYS A 426 0.67 47.02 26.46
N SER A 427 0.06 46.66 27.59
CA SER A 427 0.53 45.54 28.41
C SER A 427 0.44 44.22 27.64
N ALA A 428 1.34 43.26 27.91
CA ALA A 428 1.39 41.98 27.18
C ALA A 428 0.03 41.24 27.09
N PHE A 429 -0.76 41.28 28.18
CA PHE A 429 -2.11 40.69 28.19
C PHE A 429 -3.08 41.44 27.27
N ASN A 430 -3.13 42.77 27.36
CA ASN A 430 -4.03 43.59 26.54
C ASN A 430 -3.60 43.59 25.07
N ALA A 431 -2.31 43.63 24.79
CA ALA A 431 -1.76 43.49 23.45
C ALA A 431 -2.11 42.14 22.82
N SER A 432 -2.03 41.04 23.59
CA SER A 432 -2.44 39.71 23.13
C SER A 432 -3.95 39.63 22.87
N LEU A 433 -4.77 40.24 23.73
CA LEU A 433 -6.22 40.23 23.58
C LEU A 433 -6.70 41.09 22.39
N GLU A 434 -6.21 42.32 22.29
CA GLU A 434 -6.63 43.29 21.26
C GLU A 434 -5.99 42.98 19.91
N GLY A 435 -4.70 42.61 19.91
CA GLY A 435 -3.99 42.18 18.71
C GLY A 435 -4.68 41.00 18.05
N THR A 436 -4.98 39.92 18.78
CA THR A 436 -5.69 38.78 18.20
C THR A 436 -7.13 39.09 17.80
N LYS A 437 -7.81 40.02 18.50
CA LYS A 437 -9.18 40.42 18.13
C LYS A 437 -9.22 41.19 16.80
N GLU A 438 -8.25 42.04 16.53
CA GLU A 438 -8.22 42.88 15.33
C GLU A 438 -8.09 42.05 14.05
N ILE A 439 -7.13 41.13 14.02
CA ILE A 439 -6.87 40.25 12.86
C ILE A 439 -7.73 38.99 12.84
N GLY A 440 -8.48 38.74 13.92
CA GLY A 440 -9.18 37.48 14.13
C GLY A 440 -10.14 37.10 12.99
N LEU A 441 -10.88 38.08 12.47
CA LEU A 441 -11.78 37.85 11.34
C LEU A 441 -11.02 37.57 10.03
N ALA A 442 -9.89 38.26 9.81
CA ALA A 442 -9.10 38.10 8.60
C ALA A 442 -8.46 36.70 8.53
N VAL A 443 -7.85 36.24 9.62
CA VAL A 443 -7.26 34.90 9.71
C VAL A 443 -8.34 33.82 9.59
N LEU A 444 -9.49 33.96 10.26
CA LEU A 444 -10.62 33.03 10.05
C LEU A 444 -11.05 32.96 8.58
N ALA A 445 -11.17 34.12 7.92
CA ALA A 445 -11.58 34.18 6.52
C ALA A 445 -10.57 33.52 5.58
N THR A 446 -9.26 33.72 5.80
CA THR A 446 -8.21 33.05 5.01
C THR A 446 -8.19 31.54 5.26
N THR A 447 -8.25 31.09 6.51
CA THR A 447 -8.34 29.66 6.85
C THR A 447 -9.57 29.03 6.20
N PHE A 448 -10.76 29.63 6.33
CA PHE A 448 -11.97 29.08 5.71
C PHE A 448 -11.96 29.15 4.18
N SER A 449 -11.23 30.10 3.58
CA SER A 449 -11.01 30.13 2.13
C SER A 449 -10.18 28.94 1.67
N ILE A 450 -9.11 28.60 2.41
CA ILE A 450 -8.32 27.39 2.17
C ILE A 450 -9.20 26.15 2.31
N VAL A 451 -10.00 26.06 3.37
CA VAL A 451 -10.96 24.96 3.55
C VAL A 451 -11.95 24.89 2.39
N ALA A 452 -12.48 26.02 1.90
CA ALA A 452 -13.40 26.05 0.77
C ALA A 452 -12.76 25.56 -0.55
N VAL A 453 -11.44 25.70 -0.70
CA VAL A 453 -10.68 25.20 -1.86
C VAL A 453 -10.40 23.70 -1.74
N PHE A 454 -9.94 23.23 -0.57
CA PHE A 454 -9.47 21.84 -0.42
C PHE A 454 -10.55 20.85 0.02
N LEU A 455 -11.61 21.31 0.69
CA LEU A 455 -12.71 20.43 1.11
C LEU A 455 -13.40 19.77 -0.09
N PRO A 456 -13.76 20.49 -1.18
CA PRO A 456 -14.38 19.87 -2.36
C PRO A 456 -13.48 18.85 -3.06
N ILE A 457 -12.16 19.04 -3.02
CA ILE A 457 -11.19 18.09 -3.58
C ILE A 457 -11.31 16.72 -2.89
N GLY A 458 -11.55 16.72 -1.57
CA GLY A 458 -11.80 15.50 -0.80
C GLY A 458 -13.10 14.76 -1.18
N PHE A 459 -14.03 15.42 -1.88
CA PHE A 459 -15.32 14.86 -2.32
C PHE A 459 -15.43 14.72 -3.83
N MET A 460 -14.31 14.82 -4.56
CA MET A 460 -14.30 14.54 -6.00
C MET A 460 -14.79 13.10 -6.26
N GLN A 461 -15.52 12.94 -7.36
CA GLN A 461 -16.01 11.63 -7.80
C GLN A 461 -14.96 10.92 -8.66
N GLY A 462 -15.20 9.65 -8.95
CA GLY A 462 -14.32 8.84 -9.78
C GLY A 462 -13.10 8.29 -9.04
N ILE A 463 -12.27 7.54 -9.77
CA ILE A 463 -11.07 6.89 -9.23
C ILE A 463 -10.09 7.93 -8.68
N ILE A 464 -9.93 9.04 -9.41
CA ILE A 464 -9.09 10.18 -8.99
C ILE A 464 -9.58 10.73 -7.64
N GLY A 465 -10.90 10.88 -7.48
CA GLY A 465 -11.50 11.31 -6.22
C GLY A 465 -11.17 10.44 -5.02
N LYS A 466 -11.11 9.11 -5.19
CA LYS A 466 -10.70 8.18 -4.12
C LYS A 466 -9.25 8.42 -3.67
N PHE A 467 -8.35 8.75 -4.58
CA PHE A 467 -6.96 9.09 -4.26
C PHE A 467 -6.85 10.48 -3.58
N PHE A 468 -7.60 11.47 -4.04
CA PHE A 468 -7.58 12.82 -3.49
C PHE A 468 -8.45 13.02 -2.23
N HIS A 469 -9.25 12.02 -1.86
CA HIS A 469 -10.04 12.02 -0.63
C HIS A 469 -9.18 12.25 0.61
N GLU A 470 -8.15 11.42 0.79
CA GLU A 470 -7.22 11.55 1.90
C GLU A 470 -6.38 12.85 1.78
N PHE A 471 -6.07 13.30 0.56
CA PHE A 471 -5.32 14.54 0.32
C PHE A 471 -6.07 15.78 0.84
N GLY A 472 -7.29 16.00 0.35
CA GLY A 472 -8.08 17.19 0.67
C GLY A 472 -8.44 17.26 2.15
N LEU A 473 -8.90 16.14 2.72
CA LEU A 473 -9.29 16.08 4.13
C LEU A 473 -8.11 16.21 5.09
N THR A 474 -6.92 15.73 4.72
CA THR A 474 -5.70 15.94 5.53
C THR A 474 -5.33 17.43 5.59
N ILE A 475 -5.40 18.14 4.46
CA ILE A 475 -5.13 19.60 4.43
C ILE A 475 -6.15 20.36 5.27
N VAL A 476 -7.44 20.05 5.09
CA VAL A 476 -8.52 20.69 5.86
C VAL A 476 -8.32 20.47 7.36
N ALA A 477 -8.02 19.24 7.78
CA ALA A 477 -7.75 18.94 9.18
C ALA A 477 -6.52 19.71 9.69
N ALA A 478 -5.41 19.70 8.95
CA ALA A 478 -4.19 20.38 9.35
C ALA A 478 -4.40 21.89 9.54
N VAL A 479 -5.05 22.54 8.57
CA VAL A 479 -5.29 23.99 8.56
C VAL A 479 -6.26 24.41 9.67
N LEU A 480 -7.32 23.62 9.92
CA LEU A 480 -8.24 23.87 11.04
C LEU A 480 -7.57 23.70 12.40
N ILE A 481 -6.70 22.70 12.55
CA ILE A 481 -5.91 22.50 13.77
C ILE A 481 -4.92 23.65 13.94
N SER A 482 -4.25 24.10 12.88
CA SER A 482 -3.32 25.24 12.96
C SER A 482 -4.02 26.52 13.39
N MET A 483 -5.17 26.82 12.80
CA MET A 483 -6.02 27.95 13.20
C MET A 483 -6.38 27.85 14.68
N PHE A 484 -6.79 26.66 15.16
CA PHE A 484 -7.09 26.44 16.57
C PHE A 484 -5.87 26.67 17.47
N VAL A 485 -4.70 26.13 17.09
CA VAL A 485 -3.44 26.27 17.84
C VAL A 485 -2.98 27.72 17.86
N SER A 486 -2.90 28.39 16.71
CA SER A 486 -2.51 29.81 16.58
C SER A 486 -3.38 30.70 17.46
N PHE A 487 -4.69 30.50 17.47
CA PHE A 487 -5.58 31.35 18.25
C PHE A 487 -5.66 31.08 19.75
N THR A 488 -5.08 29.98 20.21
CA THR A 488 -5.12 29.56 21.61
C THR A 488 -3.74 29.64 22.24
N LEU A 489 -2.75 28.96 21.66
CA LEU A 489 -1.39 28.88 22.16
C LEU A 489 -0.63 30.20 22.00
N ASP A 490 -0.71 30.86 20.83
CA ASP A 490 0.12 32.05 20.57
C ASP A 490 -0.24 33.23 21.44
N PRO A 491 -1.52 33.64 21.61
CA PRO A 491 -1.88 34.74 22.49
C PRO A 491 -1.56 34.41 23.95
N MET A 492 -1.77 33.16 24.37
CA MET A 492 -1.50 32.72 25.74
C MET A 492 -0.01 32.78 26.06
N LEU A 493 0.85 32.17 25.24
CA LEU A 493 2.30 32.23 25.41
C LEU A 493 2.82 33.65 25.26
N SER A 494 2.26 34.45 24.35
CA SER A 494 2.60 35.87 24.19
C SER A 494 2.30 36.70 25.43
N SER A 495 1.25 36.36 26.18
CA SER A 495 0.87 37.06 27.41
C SER A 495 1.73 36.66 28.61
N VAL A 496 2.07 35.37 28.74
CA VAL A 496 2.83 34.83 29.88
C VAL A 496 4.33 34.97 29.67
N TRP A 497 4.82 34.66 28.47
CA TRP A 497 6.24 34.66 28.10
C TRP A 497 6.58 35.79 27.12
N HIS A 498 6.20 37.02 27.49
CA HIS A 498 6.44 38.20 26.69
C HIS A 498 7.94 38.57 26.61
N ASP A 499 8.30 39.31 25.56
CA ASP A 499 9.67 39.78 25.38
C ASP A 499 9.87 41.16 26.02
N PRO A 500 10.81 41.33 26.98
CA PRO A 500 11.04 42.62 27.64
C PRO A 500 11.66 43.66 26.70
N SER A 501 12.32 43.23 25.62
CA SER A 501 13.00 44.09 24.64
C SER A 501 12.03 44.95 23.81
N ILE A 502 10.80 44.47 23.60
CA ILE A 502 9.79 45.12 22.74
C ILE A 502 9.09 46.29 23.47
N HIS A 503 9.14 46.33 24.81
CA HIS A 503 8.42 47.32 25.63
C HIS A 503 9.08 48.71 25.69
N ARG A 504 10.22 48.94 25.04
CA ARG A 504 10.93 50.23 25.09
C ARG A 504 11.11 50.81 23.69
N GLY A 505 10.10 51.55 23.23
CA GLY A 505 10.27 52.48 22.13
C GLY A 505 11.43 53.44 22.42
N GLY A 506 12.51 53.34 21.63
CA GLY A 506 13.49 54.40 21.48
C GLY A 506 14.60 54.56 22.54
N GLN A 507 14.73 53.70 23.56
CA GLN A 507 15.88 53.77 24.48
C GLN A 507 16.67 52.45 24.48
N HIS A 508 17.76 52.44 23.71
CA HIS A 508 18.81 51.42 23.75
C HIS A 508 19.34 51.29 25.19
N ASN A 509 19.07 50.17 25.86
CA ASN A 509 19.75 49.84 27.11
C ASN A 509 21.07 49.12 26.78
N PRO A 510 22.22 49.50 27.36
CA PRO A 510 23.53 48.96 26.99
C PRO A 510 23.84 47.61 27.66
N GLN A 511 22.82 46.80 27.96
CA GLN A 511 23.03 45.43 28.44
C GLN A 511 23.15 44.51 27.23
N ARG A 512 24.35 44.52 26.65
CA ARG A 512 24.79 43.62 25.57
C ARG A 512 24.56 42.17 25.99
N SER A 513 23.44 41.60 25.56
CA SER A 513 23.31 40.15 25.53
C SER A 513 24.32 39.58 24.52
N TRP A 514 24.78 38.35 24.73
CA TRP A 514 25.62 37.64 23.75
C TRP A 514 25.01 37.62 22.34
N TYR A 515 23.67 37.70 22.28
CA TYR A 515 22.86 37.87 21.08
C TYR A 515 23.13 39.18 20.33
N ASP A 516 23.13 40.32 21.03
CA ASP A 516 23.32 41.65 20.43
C ASP A 516 24.74 41.83 19.88
N MET A 517 25.72 41.09 20.41
CA MET A 517 27.12 41.17 19.99
C MET A 517 27.43 40.34 18.73
N THR A 518 26.62 39.34 18.40
CA THR A 518 26.87 38.40 17.28
C THR A 518 25.82 38.51 16.18
N LEU A 519 24.55 38.25 16.49
CA LEU A 519 23.44 38.24 15.53
C LEU A 519 22.72 39.58 15.40
N GLY A 520 22.78 40.43 16.45
CA GLY A 520 22.09 41.73 16.47
C GLY A 520 22.46 42.67 15.33
N ARG A 521 23.71 42.66 14.84
CA ARG A 521 24.12 43.49 13.70
C ARG A 521 23.48 43.05 12.38
N VAL A 522 23.28 41.74 12.20
CA VAL A 522 22.69 41.19 10.98
C VAL A 522 21.18 41.43 10.98
N THR A 523 20.52 41.22 12.12
CA THR A 523 19.08 41.47 12.23
C THR A 523 18.74 42.96 12.14
N GLN A 524 19.55 43.83 12.72
CA GLN A 524 19.36 45.28 12.61
C GLN A 524 19.59 45.80 11.19
N TRP A 525 20.63 45.32 10.49
CA TRP A 525 20.81 45.60 9.06
C TRP A 525 19.61 45.13 8.23
N PHE A 526 19.08 43.95 8.53
CA PHE A 526 17.91 43.41 7.83
C PHE A 526 16.66 44.27 8.06
N GLU A 527 16.43 44.73 9.30
CA GLU A 527 15.33 45.62 9.68
C GLU A 527 15.43 46.97 8.94
N ASP A 528 16.61 47.61 8.96
CA ASP A 528 16.86 48.86 8.23
C ASP A 528 16.64 48.68 6.71
N ALA A 529 17.09 47.55 6.16
CA ALA A 529 16.91 47.22 4.75
C ALA A 529 15.44 46.98 4.38
N THR A 530 14.67 46.29 5.24
CA THR A 530 13.24 46.05 5.02
C THR A 530 12.43 47.34 5.13
N GLU A 531 12.74 48.24 6.08
CA GLU A 531 12.12 49.57 6.14
C GLU A 531 12.45 50.44 4.92
N ALA A 532 13.69 50.40 4.44
CA ALA A 532 14.08 51.10 3.21
C ALA A 532 13.29 50.57 2.00
N LEU A 533 13.18 49.25 1.86
CA LEU A 533 12.36 48.59 0.84
C LEU A 533 10.88 48.96 0.96
N GLY A 534 10.34 48.98 2.18
CA GLY A 534 8.95 49.40 2.45
C GLY A 534 8.67 50.82 1.98
N ARG A 535 9.60 51.76 2.23
CA ARG A 535 9.49 53.14 1.75
C ARG A 535 9.54 53.24 0.22
N VAL A 536 10.39 52.44 -0.43
CA VAL A 536 10.44 52.37 -1.90
C VAL A 536 9.14 51.80 -2.45
N TYR A 537 8.64 50.71 -1.86
CA TYR A 537 7.37 50.09 -2.24
C TYR A 537 6.20 51.07 -2.11
N GLN A 538 6.09 51.80 -1.00
CA GLN A 538 5.05 52.83 -0.82
C GLN A 538 5.11 53.94 -1.87
N ARG A 539 6.31 54.39 -2.24
CA ARG A 539 6.48 55.40 -3.31
C ARG A 539 6.04 54.85 -4.67
N MET A 540 6.43 53.62 -5.00
CA MET A 540 6.04 52.95 -6.24
C MET A 540 4.53 52.72 -6.30
N LEU A 541 3.92 52.28 -5.20
CA LEU A 541 2.48 52.09 -5.10
C LEU A 541 1.74 53.43 -5.24
N GLY A 542 2.25 54.49 -4.61
CA GLY A 542 1.72 55.83 -4.77
C GLY A 542 1.83 56.37 -6.20
N LEU A 543 2.86 55.97 -6.94
CA LEU A 543 3.02 56.33 -8.36
C LEU A 543 2.07 55.51 -9.25
N ALA A 544 1.92 54.22 -8.95
CA ALA A 544 1.03 53.31 -9.67
C ALA A 544 -0.47 53.55 -9.39
N LEU A 545 -0.83 54.14 -8.24
CA LEU A 545 -2.21 54.56 -7.95
C LEU A 545 -2.56 55.95 -8.51
N ARG A 546 -1.54 56.71 -8.94
CA ARG A 546 -1.70 58.03 -9.56
C ARG A 546 -1.79 57.96 -11.09
N HIS A 547 -1.30 56.88 -11.68
CA HIS A 547 -1.44 56.52 -13.09
C HIS A 547 -2.43 55.37 -13.23
#